data_AF-A0A1J5C4X4-F1
#
_entry.id   AF-A0A1J5C4X4-F1
#
_cell.length_a   1.000
_cell.length_b   1.000
_cell.length_c   1.000
_cell.angle_alpha   90.00
_cell.angle_beta   90.00
_cell.angle_gamma   90.00
#
_symmetry.space_group_name_H-M   'P 1'
#
loop_
_entity.id
_entity.type
_entity.pdbx_description
1 polymer ?
#
loop_
_entity_poly.entity_id
_entity_poly.type
_entity_poly.pdbx_seq_one_letter_code
_entity_poly.pdbx_strand_id
1 'polypeptide(L)'
;MRQLIRDEPLQTTMVDFGGGRITVPTEAEILRIKGVLILKRNATRDYLDFVALASHLGDDGVAAALQSFDRLYRQASGESPLQQLQVQLANAMPYDLEETELSEYKNLDSRWHDWRTVKATCAHLATVIFDRVCDG
;
A
#
# COMPACT_ATOMS: atom_id res chain seq x y z
N MET A 1 -22.64 -2.66 1.92
CA MET A 1 -21.49 -2.10 1.17
C MET A 1 -20.71 -1.20 2.10
N ARG A 2 -19.48 -1.56 2.48
CA ARG A 2 -18.63 -0.71 3.33
C ARG A 2 -18.08 0.41 2.45
N GLN A 3 -18.57 1.63 2.67
CA GLN A 3 -18.04 2.83 2.02
C GLN A 3 -16.54 2.92 2.31
N LEU A 4 -15.74 2.98 1.24
CA LEU A 4 -14.33 3.34 1.34
C LEU A 4 -14.26 4.78 1.86
N ILE A 5 -13.38 4.99 2.82
CA ILE A 5 -13.11 6.22 3.58
C ILE A 5 -12.55 7.28 2.62
N ARG A 6 -13.40 7.87 1.78
CA ARG A 6 -13.01 8.89 0.80
C ARG A 6 -14.24 9.54 0.17
N ASP A 7 -14.12 10.84 -0.05
CA ASP A 7 -15.18 11.66 -0.64
C ASP A 7 -15.10 11.73 -2.17
N GLU A 8 -13.93 11.40 -2.73
CA GLU A 8 -13.69 11.40 -4.18
C GLU A 8 -13.85 9.98 -4.78
N PRO A 9 -14.38 9.85 -6.01
CA PRO A 9 -14.44 8.57 -6.72
C PRO A 9 -13.07 7.93 -6.90
N LEU A 10 -13.03 6.59 -6.98
CA LEU A 10 -11.80 5.86 -7.27
C LEU A 10 -11.24 6.27 -8.63
N GLN A 11 -9.93 6.47 -8.72
CA GLN A 11 -9.26 6.61 -10.01
C GLN A 11 -9.22 5.25 -10.69
N THR A 12 -9.90 5.13 -11.84
CA THR A 12 -10.06 3.87 -12.57
C THR A 12 -9.42 3.89 -13.96
N THR A 13 -9.18 2.71 -14.49
CA THR A 13 -8.75 2.45 -15.87
C THR A 13 -9.55 1.29 -16.46
N MET A 14 -9.60 1.19 -17.78
CA MET A 14 -10.21 0.05 -18.49
C MET A 14 -9.13 -0.93 -18.90
N VAL A 15 -9.36 -2.22 -18.65
CA VAL A 15 -8.50 -3.31 -19.12
C VAL A 15 -9.33 -4.31 -19.91
N ASP A 16 -8.74 -4.85 -20.98
CA ASP A 16 -9.32 -5.93 -21.75
C ASP A 16 -9.06 -7.26 -21.03
N PHE A 17 -10.11 -7.99 -20.68
CA PHE A 17 -10.03 -9.27 -19.99
C PHE A 17 -11.11 -10.22 -20.50
N GLY A 18 -10.71 -11.42 -20.95
CA GLY A 18 -11.66 -12.44 -21.39
C GLY A 18 -12.55 -12.02 -22.59
N GLY A 19 -12.08 -11.12 -23.45
CA GLY A 19 -12.85 -10.60 -24.59
C GLY A 19 -13.83 -9.47 -24.26
N GLY A 20 -13.84 -8.97 -23.02
CA GLY A 20 -14.60 -7.80 -22.60
C GLY A 20 -13.73 -6.72 -21.96
N ARG A 21 -14.29 -5.51 -21.81
CA ARG A 21 -13.66 -4.42 -21.05
C ARG A 21 -14.19 -4.38 -19.63
N ILE A 22 -13.29 -4.42 -18.67
CA ILE A 22 -13.61 -4.23 -17.25
C ILE A 22 -12.98 -2.94 -16.74
N THR A 23 -13.71 -2.24 -15.87
CA THR A 23 -13.19 -1.05 -15.18
C THR A 23 -12.59 -1.47 -13.86
N VAL A 24 -11.32 -1.16 -13.66
CA VAL A 24 -10.57 -1.50 -12.45
C VAL A 24 -9.92 -0.25 -11.88
N PRO A 25 -9.59 -0.19 -10.58
CA PRO A 25 -8.78 0.90 -10.05
C PRO A 25 -7.40 0.94 -10.74
N THR A 26 -6.86 2.15 -10.90
CA THR A 26 -5.46 2.31 -11.36
C THR A 26 -4.49 1.72 -10.35
N GLU A 27 -3.27 1.38 -10.76
CA GLU A 27 -2.27 0.84 -9.83
C GLU A 27 -1.93 1.82 -8.71
N ALA A 28 -1.88 3.13 -9.00
CA ALA A 28 -1.73 4.18 -7.99
C ALA A 28 -2.89 4.18 -6.99
N GLU A 29 -4.13 4.00 -7.46
CA GLU A 29 -5.30 3.85 -6.59
C GLU A 29 -5.21 2.59 -5.72
N ILE A 30 -4.81 1.45 -6.31
CA ILE A 30 -4.65 0.19 -5.58
C ILE A 30 -3.56 0.32 -4.51
N LEU A 31 -2.42 0.96 -4.82
CA LEU A 31 -1.34 1.18 -3.86
C LEU A 31 -1.85 1.97 -2.66
N ARG A 32 -2.59 3.05 -2.91
CA ARG A 32 -3.17 3.85 -1.83
C ARG A 32 -4.21 3.07 -1.02
N ILE A 33 -5.08 2.29 -1.66
CA ILE A 33 -6.03 1.41 -0.93
C ILE A 33 -5.26 0.45 -0.01
N LYS A 34 -4.19 -0.18 -0.50
CA LYS A 34 -3.35 -1.09 0.30
C LYS A 34 -2.67 -0.36 1.47
N GLY A 35 -2.20 0.87 1.27
CA GLY A 35 -1.71 1.73 2.35
C GLY A 35 -2.76 1.97 3.45
N VAL A 36 -4.02 2.23 3.07
CA VAL A 36 -5.11 2.34 4.06
C VAL A 36 -5.40 1.04 4.77
N LEU A 37 -5.25 -0.11 4.12
CA LEU A 37 -5.44 -1.41 4.79
C LEU A 37 -4.37 -1.64 5.86
N ILE A 38 -3.11 -1.27 5.61
CA ILE A 38 -2.05 -1.26 6.62
C ILE A 38 -2.49 -0.42 7.83
N LEU A 39 -2.93 0.82 7.61
CA LEU A 39 -3.38 1.71 8.68
C LEU A 39 -4.56 1.17 9.51
N LYS A 40 -5.47 0.42 8.88
CA LYS A 40 -6.73 -0.01 9.50
C LYS A 40 -6.68 -1.40 10.12
N ARG A 41 -5.89 -2.30 9.54
CA ARG A 41 -5.86 -3.72 9.92
C ARG A 41 -4.50 -4.12 10.45
N ASN A 42 -3.43 -3.58 9.89
CA ASN A 42 -2.06 -3.91 10.25
C ASN A 42 -1.78 -5.43 10.19
N ALA A 43 -2.29 -6.12 9.16
CA ALA A 43 -2.07 -7.56 8.96
C ALA A 43 -0.88 -7.82 8.03
N THR A 44 -0.22 -8.96 8.17
CA THR A 44 0.96 -9.38 7.38
C THR A 44 0.67 -9.30 5.88
N ARG A 45 -0.52 -9.72 5.47
CA ARG A 45 -0.98 -9.65 4.07
C ARG A 45 -1.01 -8.23 3.51
N ASP A 46 -1.41 -7.24 4.30
CA ASP A 46 -1.55 -5.86 3.83
C ASP A 46 -0.18 -5.28 3.46
N TYR A 47 0.86 -5.63 4.23
CA TYR A 47 2.24 -5.26 3.93
C TYR A 47 2.77 -5.99 2.69
N LEU A 48 2.59 -7.31 2.58
CA LEU A 48 3.01 -8.09 1.41
C LEU A 48 2.44 -7.51 0.11
N ASP A 49 1.14 -7.27 0.13
CA ASP A 49 0.38 -6.70 -0.96
C ASP A 49 0.90 -5.31 -1.36
N PHE A 50 1.21 -4.47 -0.36
CA PHE A 50 1.72 -3.12 -0.58
C PHE A 50 3.15 -3.14 -1.15
N VAL A 51 4.07 -3.91 -0.56
CA VAL A 51 5.47 -3.95 -1.03
C VAL A 51 5.60 -4.58 -2.41
N ALA A 52 4.76 -5.58 -2.74
CA ALA A 52 4.77 -6.20 -4.05
C ALA A 52 4.35 -5.20 -5.14
N LEU A 53 3.28 -4.43 -4.90
CA LEU A 53 2.83 -3.40 -5.84
C LEU A 53 3.80 -2.20 -5.88
N ALA A 54 4.30 -1.76 -4.73
CA ALA A 54 5.30 -0.68 -4.66
C ALA A 54 6.57 -1.05 -5.45
N SER A 55 7.03 -2.30 -5.33
CA SER A 55 8.18 -2.80 -6.09
C SER A 55 7.92 -2.87 -7.60
N HIS A 56 6.66 -3.06 -8.01
CA HIS A 56 6.28 -3.03 -9.42
C HIS A 56 6.28 -1.60 -9.98
N LEU A 57 5.78 -0.64 -9.19
CA LEU A 57 5.69 0.77 -9.56
C LEU A 57 7.05 1.51 -9.53
N GLY A 58 7.97 1.06 -8.66
CA GLY A 58 9.22 1.74 -8.37
C GLY A 58 9.04 3.02 -7.52
N ASP A 59 10.14 3.56 -7.01
CA ASP A 59 10.11 4.66 -6.04
C ASP A 59 9.40 5.92 -6.56
N ASP A 60 9.61 6.29 -7.84
CA ASP A 60 8.96 7.44 -8.45
C ASP A 60 7.44 7.24 -8.57
N GLY A 61 7.02 6.03 -8.96
CA GLY A 61 5.61 5.67 -9.07
C GLY A 61 4.91 5.64 -7.71
N VAL A 62 5.60 5.15 -6.68
CA VAL A 62 5.12 5.17 -5.28
C VAL A 62 4.96 6.61 -4.80
N ALA A 63 5.98 7.46 -4.97
CA ALA A 63 5.92 8.85 -4.56
C ALA A 63 4.77 9.59 -5.27
N ALA A 64 4.66 9.46 -6.60
CA ALA A 64 3.58 10.07 -7.38
C ALA A 64 2.19 9.59 -6.93
N ALA A 65 2.03 8.30 -6.65
CA ALA A 65 0.77 7.77 -6.16
C ALA A 65 0.39 8.36 -4.78
N LEU A 66 1.36 8.48 -3.87
CA LEU A 66 1.14 8.90 -2.49
C LEU A 66 1.05 10.43 -2.28
N GLN A 67 1.43 11.25 -3.26
CA GLN A 67 1.24 12.73 -3.20
C GLN A 67 -0.20 13.15 -2.88
N SER A 68 -1.18 12.37 -3.34
CA SER A 68 -2.60 12.66 -3.12
C SER A 68 -3.19 11.98 -1.87
N PHE A 69 -2.39 11.27 -1.08
CA PHE A 69 -2.88 10.35 -0.07
C PHE A 69 -3.66 11.05 1.06
N ASP A 70 -3.11 12.13 1.63
CA ASP A 70 -3.76 12.89 2.71
C ASP A 70 -5.07 13.53 2.26
N ARG A 71 -5.10 14.09 1.05
CA ARG A 71 -6.32 14.69 0.48
C ARG A 71 -7.40 13.64 0.27
N LEU A 72 -7.03 12.49 -0.32
CA LEU A 72 -8.01 11.51 -0.75
C LEU A 72 -8.47 10.58 0.41
N TYR A 73 -7.63 10.27 1.40
CA TYR A 73 -7.95 9.32 2.49
C TYR A 73 -7.99 10.00 3.87
N ARG A 74 -8.66 11.15 3.98
CA ARG A 74 -8.75 11.90 5.24
C ARG A 74 -9.20 11.03 6.42
N GLN A 75 -8.54 11.21 7.55
CA GLN A 75 -8.91 10.58 8.81
C GLN A 75 -9.85 11.48 9.60
N ALA A 76 -10.79 10.87 10.33
CA ALA A 76 -11.69 11.61 11.21
C ALA A 76 -10.97 12.33 12.36
N SER A 77 -9.77 11.86 12.74
CA SER A 77 -8.90 12.53 13.73
C SER A 77 -8.28 13.82 13.20
N GLY A 78 -8.25 14.04 11.88
CA GLY A 78 -7.53 15.14 11.25
C GLY A 78 -6.02 14.90 11.11
N GLU A 79 -5.50 13.77 11.62
CA GLU A 79 -4.10 13.37 11.43
C GLU A 79 -3.81 13.01 9.97
N SER A 80 -2.55 13.17 9.57
CA SER A 80 -2.07 12.81 8.23
C SER A 80 -1.98 11.28 8.09
N PRO A 81 -2.80 10.64 7.25
CA PRO A 81 -2.65 9.22 6.95
C PRO A 81 -1.32 8.89 6.30
N LEU A 82 -0.71 9.81 5.54
CA LEU A 82 0.60 9.61 4.93
C LEU A 82 1.69 9.52 5.99
N GLN A 83 1.72 10.43 6.96
CA GLN A 83 2.69 10.39 8.06
C GLN A 83 2.50 9.13 8.91
N GLN A 84 1.25 8.75 9.21
CA GLN A 84 0.98 7.51 9.94
C GLN A 84 1.47 6.28 9.16
N LEU A 85 1.25 6.26 7.84
CA LEU A 85 1.71 5.17 6.97
C LEU A 85 3.22 5.10 6.94
N GLN A 86 3.90 6.24 6.80
CA GLN A 86 5.37 6.34 6.85
C GLN A 86 5.91 5.72 8.15
N VAL A 87 5.33 6.06 9.31
CA VAL A 87 5.76 5.53 10.61
C VAL A 87 5.53 4.01 10.70
N GLN A 88 4.38 3.51 10.25
CA GLN A 88 4.10 2.07 10.25
C GLN A 88 5.03 1.29 9.29
N LEU A 89 5.38 1.87 8.14
CA LEU A 89 6.35 1.27 7.22
C LEU A 89 7.77 1.28 7.79
N ALA A 90 8.18 2.36 8.44
CA ALA A 90 9.50 2.47 9.06
C ALA A 90 9.72 1.41 10.16
N ASN A 91 8.65 1.00 10.84
CA ASN A 91 8.67 -0.10 11.80
C ASN A 91 7.50 -1.06 11.57
N ALA A 92 7.55 -1.80 10.45
CA ALA A 92 6.51 -2.78 10.10
C ALA A 92 6.42 -3.90 11.16
N MET A 93 5.31 -3.90 11.90
CA MET A 93 4.98 -4.87 12.95
C MET A 93 3.50 -5.28 12.82
N PRO A 94 3.16 -6.17 11.88
CA PRO A 94 1.81 -6.67 11.74
C PRO A 94 1.41 -7.51 12.95
N TYR A 95 0.12 -7.51 13.28
CA TYR A 95 -0.36 -8.16 14.50
C TYR A 95 -0.34 -9.70 14.45
N ASP A 96 -0.38 -10.29 13.24
CA ASP A 96 -0.51 -11.73 12.97
C ASP A 96 0.81 -12.38 12.51
N LEU A 97 1.94 -11.69 12.67
CA LEU A 97 3.21 -12.13 12.09
C LEU A 97 3.62 -13.53 12.56
N GLU A 98 3.50 -13.81 13.86
CA GLU A 98 3.93 -15.07 14.47
C GLU A 98 3.05 -16.27 14.07
N GLU A 99 1.81 -16.00 13.65
CA GLU A 99 0.85 -17.02 13.24
C GLU A 99 0.89 -17.30 11.72
N THR A 100 1.70 -16.54 10.98
CA THR A 100 1.67 -16.53 9.52
C THR A 100 2.81 -17.30 8.90
N GLU A 101 2.49 -18.40 8.22
CA GLU A 101 3.42 -19.11 7.33
C GLU A 101 3.48 -18.43 5.96
N LEU A 102 4.47 -17.56 5.75
CA LEU A 102 4.61 -16.79 4.51
C LEU A 102 4.69 -17.67 3.26
N SER A 103 5.30 -18.85 3.39
CA SER A 103 5.44 -19.83 2.31
C SER A 103 4.12 -20.38 1.77
N GLU A 104 3.02 -20.24 2.52
CA GLU A 104 1.69 -20.69 2.10
C GLU A 104 0.94 -19.66 1.23
N TYR A 105 1.48 -18.44 1.09
CA TYR A 105 0.90 -17.41 0.23
C TYR A 105 1.07 -17.76 -1.24
N LYS A 106 -0.04 -18.13 -1.89
CA LYS A 106 -0.05 -18.44 -3.32
C LYS A 106 0.39 -17.24 -4.16
N ASN A 107 1.18 -17.52 -5.19
CA ASN A 107 1.67 -16.56 -6.18
C ASN A 107 2.54 -15.43 -5.61
N LEU A 108 3.11 -15.64 -4.42
CA LEU A 108 4.06 -14.72 -3.85
C LEU A 108 5.46 -14.98 -4.42
N ASP A 109 6.16 -13.92 -4.84
CA ASP A 109 7.56 -14.04 -5.24
C ASP A 109 8.38 -14.59 -4.07
N SER A 110 9.30 -15.51 -4.36
CA SER A 110 10.21 -16.12 -3.40
C SER A 110 10.87 -15.14 -2.43
N ARG A 111 11.19 -13.92 -2.88
CA ARG A 111 11.83 -12.89 -2.05
C ARG A 111 10.94 -12.40 -0.89
N TRP A 112 9.63 -12.52 -1.02
CA TRP A 112 8.66 -12.08 -0.01
C TRP A 112 8.29 -13.18 0.99
N HIS A 113 8.83 -14.40 0.85
CA HIS A 113 8.69 -15.45 1.85
C HIS A 113 9.53 -15.21 3.11
N ASP A 114 10.45 -14.24 3.09
CA ASP A 114 11.18 -13.78 4.27
C ASP A 114 10.65 -12.41 4.73
N TRP A 115 10.07 -12.38 5.93
CA TRP A 115 9.58 -11.14 6.54
C TRP A 115 10.68 -10.09 6.68
N ARG A 116 11.95 -10.48 6.87
CA ARG A 116 13.06 -9.51 6.95
C ARG A 116 13.20 -8.71 5.67
N THR A 117 13.02 -9.36 4.51
CA THR A 117 13.03 -8.69 3.21
C THR A 117 11.85 -7.73 3.10
N VAL A 118 10.66 -8.14 3.51
CA VAL A 118 9.46 -7.27 3.51
C VAL A 118 9.68 -6.06 4.40
N LYS A 119 10.19 -6.25 5.63
CA LYS A 119 10.48 -5.19 6.58
C LYS A 119 11.53 -4.21 6.06
N ALA A 120 12.59 -4.71 5.43
CA ALA A 120 13.62 -3.86 4.81
C ALA A 120 13.03 -3.00 3.68
N THR A 121 12.19 -3.59 2.83
CA THR A 121 11.49 -2.85 1.77
C THR A 121 10.53 -1.82 2.34
N CYS A 122 9.78 -2.13 3.41
CA CYS A 122 8.95 -1.14 4.08
C CYS A 122 9.77 0.05 4.61
N ALA A 123 10.92 -0.21 5.25
CA ALA A 123 11.80 0.85 5.74
C ALA A 123 12.36 1.73 4.60
N HIS A 124 12.71 1.12 3.46
CA HIS A 124 13.08 1.86 2.25
C HIS A 124 11.92 2.75 1.77
N LEU A 125 10.71 2.21 1.64
CA LEU A 125 9.53 2.99 1.21
C LEU A 125 9.19 4.12 2.17
N ALA A 126 9.40 3.96 3.48
CA ALA A 126 9.26 5.03 4.45
C ALA A 126 10.24 6.19 4.19
N THR A 127 11.46 5.86 3.75
CA THR A 127 12.48 6.85 3.34
C THR A 127 12.06 7.55 2.04
N VAL A 128 11.57 6.80 1.05
CA VAL A 128 11.04 7.35 -0.22
C VAL A 128 9.90 8.34 0.03
N ILE A 129 8.96 8.00 0.93
CA ILE A 129 7.85 8.88 1.31
C ILE A 129 8.39 10.18 1.94
N PHE A 130 9.34 10.06 2.87
CA PHE A 130 9.96 11.21 3.52
C PHE A 130 10.63 12.14 2.50
N ASP A 131 11.58 11.60 1.72
CA ASP A 131 12.43 12.37 0.81
C ASP A 131 11.67 13.02 -0.35
N ARG A 132 10.58 12.41 -0.81
CA ARG A 132 9.94 12.78 -2.10
C ARG A 132 8.50 13.26 -1.99
N VAL A 133 7.87 13.07 -0.84
CA VAL A 133 6.45 13.41 -0.65
C VAL A 133 6.26 14.37 0.52
N CYS A 134 7.03 14.23 1.60
CA CYS A 134 6.97 15.14 2.74
C CYS A 134 7.83 16.40 2.55
N ASP A 135 9.01 16.26 1.92
CA ASP A 135 9.95 17.36 1.67
C ASP A 135 9.76 18.04 0.29
N GLY A 136 8.77 17.59 -0.49
CA GLY A 136 8.48 18.04 -1.86
C GLY A 136 7.42 19.13 -1.99
#